data_AF-A0A4Y9Q3Y8-F1
#
_entry.id   AF-A0A4Y9Q3Y8-F1
#
_cell.length_a   1.000
_cell.length_b   1.000
_cell.length_c   1.000
_cell.angle_alpha   90.00
_cell.angle_beta   90.00
_cell.angle_gamma   90.00
#
_symmetry.space_group_name_H-M   'P 1'
#
loop_
_entity.id
_entity.type
_entity.pdbx_description
1 polymer ?
#
loop_
_entity_poly.entity_id
_entity_poly.type
_entity_poly.pdbx_seq_one_letter_code
_entity_poly.pdbx_strand_id
1 'polypeptide(L)' 'MRFVLEVDLEAGALAGKNRAAELGRILRYWGGAMKQVPLVAGERQELSDSDYVIVGSWRIED' A
#
# COMPACT_ATOMS: atom_id res chain seq x y z
N MET A 1 -2.90 3.67 17.81
CA MET A 1 -3.82 4.19 16.80
C MET A 1 -2.88 4.61 15.73
N ARG A 2 -2.12 3.64 15.25
CA ARG A 2 -0.89 3.83 14.50
C ARG A 2 -1.13 3.22 13.16
N PHE A 3 -1.17 4.08 12.16
CA PHE A 3 -1.24 3.65 10.79
C PHE A 3 0.15 3.18 10.34
N VAL A 4 0.25 1.95 9.85
CA VAL A 4 1.47 1.38 9.30
C VAL A 4 1.23 1.00 7.85
N LEU A 5 2.10 1.49 6.97
CA LEU A 5 2.18 1.10 5.56
C LEU A 5 3.49 0.37 5.34
N GLU A 6 3.41 -0.84 4.81
CA GLU A 6 4.58 -1.66 4.53
C GLU A 6 4.51 -2.13 3.08
N VAL A 7 5.59 -1.89 2.34
CA VAL A 7 5.69 -2.18 0.91
C VAL A 7 7.04 -2.85 0.65
N ASP A 8 7.02 -4.01 0.01
CA ASP A 8 8.20 -4.68 -0.51
C ASP A 8 8.60 -4.02 -1.84
N LEU A 9 9.76 -3.37 -1.83
CA LEU A 9 10.29 -2.66 -2.99
C LEU A 9 11.00 -3.56 -4.01
N GLU A 10 11.14 -4.84 -3.72
CA GLU A 10 11.66 -5.86 -4.62
C GLU A 10 10.56 -6.80 -5.15
N ALA A 11 9.29 -6.53 -4.82
CA ALA A 11 8.15 -7.30 -5.30
C ALA A 11 7.53 -6.72 -6.59
N GLY A 12 7.11 -7.61 -7.50
CA GLY A 12 6.30 -7.23 -8.67
C GLY A 12 6.91 -6.11 -9.53
N ALA A 13 6.07 -5.18 -9.97
CA ALA A 13 6.44 -4.02 -10.77
C ALA A 13 7.29 -2.97 -10.00
N LEU A 14 7.42 -3.10 -8.67
CA LEU A 14 8.36 -2.29 -7.89
C LEU A 14 9.80 -2.75 -8.07
N ALA A 15 10.02 -4.02 -8.45
CA ALA A 15 11.35 -4.57 -8.68
C ALA A 15 12.00 -3.93 -9.93
N GLY A 16 12.92 -3.00 -9.71
CA GLY A 16 13.77 -2.45 -10.77
C GLY A 16 13.66 -0.95 -10.97
N LYS A 17 13.82 -0.50 -12.23
CA LYS A 17 14.06 0.92 -12.56
C LYS A 17 12.84 1.83 -12.36
N ASN A 18 11.64 1.27 -12.37
CA ASN A 18 10.38 2.03 -12.25
C ASN A 18 9.87 2.13 -10.81
N ARG A 19 10.62 1.62 -9.83
CA ARG A 19 10.24 1.53 -8.40
C ARG A 19 9.58 2.80 -7.84
N ALA A 20 10.20 3.96 -8.07
CA ALA A 20 9.68 5.23 -7.56
C ALA A 20 8.35 5.64 -8.22
N ALA A 21 8.22 5.42 -9.53
CA ALA A 21 7.00 5.72 -10.27
C ALA A 21 5.86 4.81 -9.81
N GLU A 22 6.14 3.53 -9.62
CA GLU A 22 5.15 2.54 -9.20
C GLU A 22 4.72 2.74 -7.74
N LEU A 23 5.66 3.00 -6.83
CA LEU A 23 5.32 3.36 -5.44
C LEU A 23 4.46 4.63 -5.39
N GLY A 24 4.79 5.66 -6.18
CA GLY A 24 3.99 6.89 -6.26
C GLY A 24 2.57 6.65 -6.80
N ARG A 25 2.39 5.70 -7.72
CA ARG A 25 1.08 5.27 -8.22
C ARG A 25 0.27 4.62 -7.09
N ILE A 26 0.85 3.64 -6.40
CA ILE A 26 0.24 2.94 -5.26
C ILE A 26 -0.21 3.96 -4.20
N LEU A 27 0.69 4.85 -3.77
CA LEU A 27 0.41 5.85 -2.73
C LEU A 27 -0.72 6.81 -3.10
N ARG A 28 -0.83 7.24 -4.37
CA ARG A 28 -1.91 8.14 -4.80
C ARG A 28 -3.27 7.45 -4.81
N TYR A 29 -3.35 6.23 -5.36
CA TYR A 29 -4.61 5.49 -5.39
C TYR A 29 -5.06 5.12 -3.98
N TRP A 30 -4.12 4.55 -3.22
CA TRP A 30 -4.40 4.07 -1.89
C TRP A 30 -4.69 5.22 -0.91
N GLY A 31 -3.85 6.26 -0.91
CA GLY A 31 -4.06 7.43 -0.05
C GLY A 31 -5.37 8.16 -0.35
N GLY A 32 -5.82 8.16 -1.62
CA GLY A 32 -7.14 8.69 -2.01
C GLY A 32 -8.30 7.87 -1.44
N ALA A 33 -8.16 6.54 -1.39
CA ALA A 33 -9.19 5.63 -0.89
C ALA A 33 -9.39 5.72 0.64
N MET A 34 -8.46 6.32 1.39
CA MET A 34 -8.56 6.42 2.86
C MET A 34 -9.78 7.14 3.39
N LYS A 35 -10.46 7.94 2.57
CA LYS A 35 -11.74 8.56 2.92
C LYS A 35 -12.89 7.56 3.06
N GLN A 36 -12.69 6.31 2.62
CA GLN A 36 -13.72 5.27 2.52
C GLN A 36 -13.48 4.09 3.46
N VAL A 37 -12.36 4.07 4.21
CA VAL A 37 -12.03 2.98 5.13
C VAL A 37 -12.19 3.43 6.59
N PRO A 38 -12.67 2.56 7.49
CA PRO A 38 -12.72 2.87 8.91
C PRO A 38 -11.30 2.89 9.49
N LEU A 39 -10.95 3.96 10.19
CA LEU A 39 -9.64 4.06 10.87
C LEU A 39 -9.73 3.52 12.31
N VAL A 40 -9.96 2.22 12.44
CA VAL A 40 -10.09 1.54 13.74
C VAL A 40 -8.98 0.49 13.93
N ALA A 41 -8.60 0.24 15.18
CA ALA A 41 -7.59 -0.77 15.50
C ALA A 41 -7.99 -2.16 14.95
N GLY A 42 -7.02 -2.85 14.35
CA GLY A 42 -7.21 -4.17 13.73
C GLY A 42 -7.59 -4.13 12.24
N GLU A 43 -7.98 -2.97 11.71
CA GLU A 43 -8.26 -2.83 10.27
C GLU A 43 -6.97 -3.00 9.44
N ARG A 44 -7.07 -3.68 8.30
CA ARG A 44 -5.96 -3.97 7.40
C ARG A 44 -6.42 -4.21 5.96
N GLN A 45 -5.55 -3.96 5.00
CA GLN A 45 -5.77 -4.36 3.60
C GLN A 45 -4.43 -4.58 2.90
N GLU A 46 -4.48 -5.42 1.88
CA GLU A 46 -3.36 -5.62 0.96
C GLU A 46 -3.23 -4.45 -0.03
N LEU A 47 -2.00 -4.25 -0.51
CA LEU A 47 -1.65 -3.33 -1.59
C LEU A 47 -1.22 -4.14 -2.79
N SER A 48 -1.76 -3.77 -3.96
CA SER A 48 -1.35 -4.36 -5.22
C SER A 48 -0.65 -3.34 -6.12
N ASP A 49 0.32 -3.81 -6.89
CA ASP A 49 0.93 -3.04 -7.97
C ASP A 49 0.00 -2.94 -9.19
N SER A 50 0.52 -2.44 -10.31
CA SER A 50 -0.23 -2.23 -11.55
C SER A 50 -0.67 -3.53 -12.20
N ASP A 51 0.02 -4.63 -11.89
CA ASP A 51 -0.17 -5.94 -12.46
C ASP A 51 -1.00 -6.83 -11.51
N TYR A 52 -1.60 -6.22 -10.48
CA TYR A 52 -2.37 -6.86 -9.42
C TYR A 52 -1.57 -7.84 -8.56
N VAL A 53 -0.25 -7.71 -8.52
CA VAL A 53 0.61 -8.47 -7.60
C VAL A 53 0.53 -7.83 -6.23
N ILE A 54 0.33 -8.63 -5.19
CA ILE A 54 0.39 -8.15 -3.81
C ILE A 54 1.84 -7.80 -3.47
N VAL A 55 2.06 -6.53 -3.12
CA VAL A 55 3.39 -5.97 -2.83
C VAL A 55 3.51 -5.43 -1.42
N GLY A 56 2.44 -5.49 -0.63
CA GLY A 56 2.47 -4.96 0.73
C GLY A 56 1.09 -4.91 1.36
N SER A 57 1.00 -4.16 2.45
CA SER A 57 -0.26 -3.95 3.16
C SER A 57 -0.22 -2.66 3.96
N TRP A 58 -1.39 -2.22 4.36
CA TRP A 58 -1.54 -1.29 5.47
C TRP A 58 -2.32 -1.92 6.61
N ARG A 59 -2.12 -1.38 7.81
CA ARG A 59 -2.81 -1.80 9.03
C ARG A 59 -2.88 -0.69 10.07
N ILE A 60 -3.82 -0.79 11.01
CA ILE A 60 -3.93 0.11 12.15
C ILE A 60 -3.67 -0.68 13.44
N GLU A 61 -2.65 -0.25 14.18
CA GLU A 61 -2.21 -0.86 15.44
C GLU A 61 -2.43 0.08 16.64
N ASP A 62 -3.01 -0.47 17.71
CA ASP A 62 -3.35 0.16 19.01
C ASP A 62 -4.06 1.49 18.95
#